data_AF-A0A0F9WIK8-F1
#
_entry.id   AF-A0A0F9WIK8-F1
#
_cell.length_a   1.000
_cell.length_b   1.000
_cell.length_c   1.000
_cell.angle_alpha   90.00
_cell.angle_beta   90.00
_cell.angle_gamma   90.00
#
_symmetry.space_group_name_H-M   'P 1'
#
loop_
_entity.id
_entity.type
_entity.pdbx_description
1 polymer ?
#
loop_
_entity_poly.entity_id
_entity_poly.type
_entity_poly.pdbx_seq_one_letter_code
_entity_poly.pdbx_strand_id
1 'polypeptide(L)' 'MNPNGKPDTEFVSHQTWDSYARRIERENLNATGTSLTAASISRRAKHLILDVQTDQGGMIVTKGWRKTMRREPK' A
#
# COMPACT_ATOMS: atom_id res chain seq x y z
N MET A 1 4.81 1.94 23.76
CA MET A 1 3.73 2.80 23.23
C MET A 1 4.35 4.16 22.93
N ASN A 2 4.23 4.67 21.69
CA ASN A 2 4.67 6.04 21.38
C ASN A 2 3.78 7.03 22.17
N PRO A 3 4.33 8.00 22.90
CA PRO A 3 3.59 8.82 23.86
C PRO A 3 2.58 9.81 23.25
N ASN A 4 2.37 9.80 21.92
CA ASN A 4 1.63 10.85 21.23
C ASN A 4 0.33 10.43 20.54
N GLY A 5 -0.13 9.16 20.65
CA GLY A 5 -1.48 8.75 20.18
C GLY A 5 -1.80 8.97 18.68
N LYS A 6 -0.90 9.56 17.91
CA LYS A 6 -1.04 9.75 16.47
C LYS A 6 -0.76 8.43 15.78
N PRO A 7 -1.58 8.01 14.80
CA PRO A 7 -1.19 6.91 13.93
C PRO A 7 0.18 7.25 13.36
N ASP A 8 1.15 6.34 13.53
CA ASP A 8 2.43 6.42 12.84
C ASP A 8 2.10 6.44 11.35
N THR A 9 2.28 7.57 10.68
CA THR A 9 1.91 7.80 9.28
C THR A 9 3.09 8.27 8.45
N GLU A 10 3.04 8.04 7.15
CA GLU A 10 4.04 8.53 6.19
C GLU A 10 3.36 8.99 4.90
N PHE A 11 3.95 9.99 4.24
CA PHE A 11 3.53 10.42 2.91
C PHE A 11 4.15 9.52 1.85
N VAL A 12 3.34 9.15 0.85
CA VAL A 12 3.74 8.35 -0.30
C VAL A 12 3.22 9.00 -1.57
N SER A 13 4.09 9.26 -2.54
CA SER A 13 3.65 9.76 -3.86
C SER A 13 2.87 8.70 -4.63
N HIS A 14 1.96 9.12 -5.51
CA HIS A 14 1.22 8.22 -6.41
C HIS A 14 2.18 7.32 -7.21
N GLN A 15 3.29 7.88 -7.69
CA GLN A 15 4.30 7.12 -8.42
C GLN A 15 4.96 6.04 -7.57
N THR A 16 5.29 6.33 -6.30
CA THR A 16 5.89 5.36 -5.37
C THR A 16 4.90 4.24 -5.06
N TRP A 17 3.65 4.63 -4.83
CA TRP A 17 2.55 3.71 -4.57
C TRP A 17 2.33 2.74 -5.74
N ASP A 18 2.15 3.27 -6.94
CA ASP A 18 1.89 2.50 -8.16
C ASP A 18 3.06 1.58 -8.50
N SER A 19 4.30 2.07 -8.36
CA SER A 19 5.49 1.28 -8.59
C SER A 19 5.58 0.08 -7.63
N TYR A 20 5.18 0.28 -6.37
CA TYR A 20 5.16 -0.79 -5.38
C TYR A 20 4.03 -1.78 -5.62
N ALA A 21 2.83 -1.31 -5.97
CA ALA A 21 1.69 -2.15 -6.33
C ALA A 21 2.03 -3.08 -7.52
N ARG A 22 2.62 -2.54 -8.60
CA ARG A 22 3.09 -3.32 -9.76
C ARG A 22 4.19 -4.32 -9.39
N ARG A 23 5.02 -4.00 -8.40
CA ARG A 23 6.03 -4.93 -7.91
C ARG A 23 5.38 -6.12 -7.22
N ILE A 24 4.40 -5.89 -6.34
CA ILE A 24 3.67 -6.96 -5.67
C ILE A 24 2.92 -7.83 -6.68
N GLU A 25 2.28 -7.23 -7.68
CA GLU A 25 1.60 -7.97 -8.75
C GLU A 25 2.56 -8.91 -9.48
N ARG A 26 3.74 -8.41 -9.88
CA ARG A 26 4.77 -9.22 -10.53
C ARG A 26 5.32 -10.33 -9.62
N GLU A 27 5.55 -10.03 -8.35
CA GLU A 27 5.99 -11.04 -7.38
C GLU A 27 4.92 -12.14 -7.20
N ASN A 28 3.63 -11.77 -7.13
CA ASN A 28 2.52 -12.73 -7.06
C ASN A 28 2.41 -13.59 -8.32
N LEU A 29 2.52 -12.97 -9.49
CA LEU A 29 2.50 -13.67 -10.78
C LEU A 29 3.65 -14.67 -10.88
N ASN A 30 4.86 -14.29 -10.46
CA ASN A 30 6.02 -15.18 -10.47
C ASN A 30 5.90 -16.33 -9.46
N ALA A 31 5.30 -16.09 -8.30
CA ALA A 31 5.18 -17.10 -7.24
C ALA A 31 4.04 -18.09 -7.47
N THR A 32 2.92 -17.63 -8.03
CA THR A 32 1.65 -18.39 -8.09
C THR A 32 1.14 -18.62 -9.51
N GLY A 33 1.76 -18.01 -10.53
CA GLY A 33 1.26 -18.00 -11.91
C GLY A 33 -0.01 -17.15 -12.10
N THR A 34 -0.47 -16.44 -11.07
CA THR A 34 -1.73 -15.67 -11.09
C THR A 34 -1.45 -14.17 -10.93
N SER A 35 -2.02 -13.32 -11.78
CA SER A 35 -1.96 -11.86 -11.59
C SER A 35 -2.94 -11.44 -10.48
N LEU A 36 -2.52 -10.49 -9.65
CA LEU A 36 -3.45 -9.81 -8.76
C LEU A 36 -4.24 -8.79 -9.56
N THR A 37 -5.55 -8.97 -9.62
CA THR A 37 -6.42 -7.95 -10.19
C THR A 37 -6.25 -6.61 -9.44
N ALA A 38 -6.49 -5.50 -10.15
CA ALA A 38 -6.49 -4.17 -9.53
C ALA A 38 -7.39 -4.13 -8.27
N ALA A 39 -8.54 -4.82 -8.30
CA ALA A 39 -9.43 -4.95 -7.16
C ALA A 39 -8.78 -5.62 -5.94
N SER A 40 -7.97 -6.67 -6.14
CA SER A 40 -7.23 -7.34 -5.06
C SER A 40 -6.20 -6.41 -4.41
N ILE A 41 -5.48 -5.63 -5.22
CA ILE A 41 -4.53 -4.64 -4.73
C ILE A 41 -5.27 -3.53 -3.97
N SER A 42 -6.35 -2.99 -4.53
CA SER A 42 -7.19 -1.97 -3.88
C SER A 42 -7.77 -2.46 -2.54
N ARG A 43 -8.18 -3.73 -2.46
CA ARG A 43 -8.68 -4.32 -1.20
C ARG A 43 -7.58 -4.38 -0.13
N ARG A 44 -6.36 -4.77 -0.51
CA ARG A 44 -5.18 -4.75 0.39
C ARG A 44 -4.80 -3.33 0.80
N ALA A 45 -4.97 -2.37 -0.10
CA ALA A 45 -4.62 -0.96 0.09
C ALA A 45 -5.59 -0.18 0.97
N LYS A 46 -6.89 -0.50 0.91
CA LYS A 46 -7.97 0.36 1.41
C LYS A 46 -7.83 0.76 2.88
N HIS A 47 -7.29 -0.13 3.72
CA HIS A 47 -7.12 0.12 5.15
C HIS A 47 -5.78 0.81 5.50
N LEU A 48 -4.89 0.98 4.52
CA LEU A 48 -3.58 1.61 4.69
C LEU A 48 -3.59 3.09 4.30
N ILE A 49 -4.48 3.47 3.37
CA ILE A 49 -4.64 4.85 2.92
C ILE A 49 -5.54 5.59 3.92
N LEU A 50 -5.00 6.62 4.55
CA LEU A 50 -5.71 7.43 5.53
C LEU A 50 -6.24 8.72 4.90
N ASP A 51 -5.50 9.27 3.94
CA ASP A 51 -5.88 10.49 3.23
C ASP A 51 -5.23 10.54 1.84
N VAL A 52 -5.94 11.08 0.84
CA VAL A 52 -5.43 11.24 -0.53
C VAL A 52 -5.19 12.73 -0.77
N GLN A 53 -3.91 13.08 -0.90
CA GLN A 53 -3.44 14.44 -1.06
C GLN A 53 -3.25 14.73 -2.56
N THR A 54 -4.37 15.03 -3.22
CA THR A 54 -4.40 15.29 -4.68
C THR A 54 -3.49 16.45 -5.09
N ASP A 55 -3.46 17.52 -4.29
CA ASP A 55 -2.62 18.70 -4.53
C ASP A 55 -1.11 18.40 -4.45
N GLN A 56 -0.72 17.39 -3.66
CA GLN A 56 0.68 16.99 -3.49
C GLN A 56 1.05 15.77 -4.35
N GLY A 57 0.12 15.25 -5.14
CA GLY A 57 0.34 14.06 -5.99
C GLY A 57 0.64 12.79 -5.19
N GLY A 58 0.01 12.62 -4.03
CA GLY A 58 0.28 11.49 -3.14
C GLY A 58 -0.81 11.20 -2.13
N MET A 59 -0.47 10.43 -1.12
CA MET A 59 -1.37 9.97 -0.08
C MET A 59 -0.65 9.82 1.26
N ILE A 60 -1.37 10.06 2.34
CA ILE A 60 -0.94 9.74 3.69
C ILE A 60 -1.37 8.32 4.00
N VAL A 61 -0.41 7.49 4.38
CA VAL A 61 -0.65 6.08 4.68
C VAL A 61 -0.16 5.71 6.07
N THR A 62 -0.63 4.59 6.59
CA THR A 62 -0.07 3.99 7.82
C THR A 62 1.39 3.62 7.60
N LYS A 63 2.26 3.96 8.55
CA LYS A 63 3.68 3.63 8.51
C LYS A 63 3.89 2.13 8.41
N GLY A 64 4.80 1.71 7.53
CA GLY A 64 5.05 0.29 7.28
C GLY A 64 4.05 -0.37 6.34
N TRP A 65 3.24 0.43 5.61
CA TRP A 65 2.32 -0.03 4.57
C TRP A 65 2.94 -1.04 3.60
N ARG A 66 4.24 -0.90 3.27
CA ARG A 66 4.99 -1.84 2.43
C ARG A 66 4.93 -3.27 2.97
N LYS A 67 5.19 -3.44 4.28
CA LYS A 67 5.15 -4.76 4.94
C LYS A 67 3.73 -5.32 4.94
N THR A 68 2.72 -4.48 5.14
CA THR A 68 1.32 -4.90 5.16
C THR A 68 0.81 -5.29 3.78
N MET A 69 1.12 -4.51 2.74
CA MET A 69 0.76 -4.85 1.36
C MET A 69 1.43 -6.15 0.86
N ARG A 70 2.62 -6.48 1.38
CA ARG A 70 3.34 -7.72 1.06
C ARG A 70 2.75 -8.96 1.72
N ARG A 71 2.02 -8.84 2.83
CA ARG A 71 1.38 -9.99 3.47
C ARG A 71 0.14 -10.38 2.67
N GLU A 72 0.10 -11.62 2.19
CA GLU A 72 -1.12 -12.17 1.64
C GLU A 72 -2.19 -12.25 2.73
N PRO A 73 -3.45 -11.86 2.46
CA PRO A 73 -4.54 -12.26 3.33
C PRO A 73 -4.57 -13.79 3.33
N LYS A 74 -4.31 -14.39 4.50
CA LYS A 74 -4.58 -15.80 4.77
C LYS A 74 -6.05 -16.12 4.55
#